data_AF-A0A529USP2-F1
#
_entry.id   AF-A0A529USP2-F1
#
_cell.length_a   1.000
_cell.length_b   1.000
_cell.length_c   1.000
_cell.angle_alpha   90.00
_cell.angle_beta   90.00
_cell.angle_gamma   90.00
#
_symmetry.space_group_name_H-M   'P 1'
#
loop_
_entity.id
_entity.type
_entity.pdbx_description
1 polymer ?
#
loop_
_entity_poly.entity_id
_entity_poly.type
_entity_poly.pdbx_seq_one_letter_code
_entity_poly.pdbx_strand_id
1 'polypeptide(L)'
;MVGKLLLRGMLVGLVAGILAFAFARVYGEPQVDKAIAFEEQQAQAAGEAPEPEMVSRVTQAGIGLATGVLVYGAALGGLFSLVFAYAYG
;
A
#
# COMPACT_ATOMS: atom_id res chain seq x y z
N MET A 1 -6.67 -29.71 -4.71
CA MET A 1 -6.08 -28.87 -5.79
C MET A 1 -6.15 -27.38 -5.46
N VAL A 2 -7.30 -26.88 -5.02
CA VAL A 2 -7.54 -25.46 -4.67
C VAL A 2 -6.50 -24.86 -3.73
N GLY A 3 -6.10 -25.56 -2.65
CA GLY A 3 -5.09 -25.03 -1.71
C GLY A 3 -3.73 -24.71 -2.34
N LYS A 4 -3.29 -25.51 -3.34
CA LYS A 4 -2.04 -25.24 -4.08
C LYS A 4 -2.18 -24.03 -5.01
N LEU A 5 -3.34 -23.84 -5.62
CA LEU A 5 -3.65 -22.65 -6.44
C LEU A 5 -3.70 -21.39 -5.57
N LEU A 6 -4.41 -21.45 -4.43
CA LEU A 6 -4.49 -20.35 -3.47
C LEU A 6 -3.10 -19.89 -3.01
N LEU A 7 -2.25 -20.83 -2.57
CA LEU A 7 -0.90 -20.49 -2.11
C LEU A 7 -0.08 -19.80 -3.21
N ARG A 8 -0.12 -20.31 -4.44
CA ARG A 8 0.58 -19.70 -5.58
C ARG A 8 0.04 -18.30 -5.89
N GLY A 9 -1.29 -18.14 -5.87
CA GLY A 9 -1.94 -16.84 -6.02
C GLY A 9 -1.47 -15.80 -5.02
N MET A 10 -1.47 -16.18 -3.74
CA MET A 10 -1.00 -15.30 -2.66
C MET A 10 0.47 -14.94 -2.83
N LEU A 11 1.33 -15.89 -3.22
CA LEU A 11 2.76 -15.61 -3.48
C LEU A 11 2.96 -14.66 -4.67
N VAL A 12 2.23 -14.86 -5.78
CA VAL A 12 2.27 -13.93 -6.92
C VAL A 12 1.74 -12.56 -6.53
N GLY A 13 0.67 -12.52 -5.73
CA GLY A 13 0.12 -11.29 -5.15
C GLY A 13 1.12 -10.54 -4.27
N LEU A 14 1.91 -11.25 -3.46
CA LEU A 14 3.01 -10.66 -2.69
C LEU A 14 4.09 -10.07 -3.59
N VAL A 15 4.50 -10.78 -4.65
CA VAL A 15 5.49 -10.26 -5.62
C VAL A 15 4.96 -8.99 -6.28
N ALA A 16 3.70 -8.99 -6.71
CA ALA A 16 3.04 -7.78 -7.23
C ALA A 16 3.00 -6.65 -6.20
N GLY A 17 2.73 -6.98 -4.93
CA GLY A 17 2.78 -6.03 -3.81
C GLY A 17 4.16 -5.42 -3.59
N ILE A 18 5.25 -6.21 -3.72
CA ILE A 18 6.63 -5.69 -3.63
C ILE A 18 6.89 -4.69 -4.76
N LEU A 19 6.48 -5.00 -5.99
CA LEU A 19 6.64 -4.09 -7.13
C LEU A 19 5.82 -2.81 -6.94
N ALA A 20 4.58 -2.93 -6.47
CA ALA A 20 3.72 -1.80 -6.15
C ALA A 20 4.30 -0.94 -5.03
N PHE A 21 4.83 -1.54 -3.96
CA PHE A 21 5.51 -0.83 -2.88
C PHE A 21 6.75 -0.09 -3.40
N ALA A 22 7.59 -0.73 -4.22
CA ALA A 22 8.75 -0.09 -4.80
C ALA A 22 8.36 1.13 -5.65
N PHE A 23 7.32 0.99 -6.48
CA PHE A 23 6.78 2.10 -7.27
C PHE A 23 6.24 3.23 -6.38
N ALA A 24 5.41 2.89 -5.39
CA ALA A 24 4.87 3.85 -4.44
C ALA A 24 5.99 4.58 -3.68
N ARG A 25 7.04 3.86 -3.27
CA ARG A 25 8.14 4.45 -2.50
C ARG A 25 9.04 5.38 -3.32
N VAL A 26 9.24 5.07 -4.60
CA VAL A 26 10.14 5.83 -5.50
C VAL A 26 9.41 6.99 -6.16
N TYR A 27 8.16 6.79 -6.58
CA TYR A 27 7.42 7.78 -7.38
C TYR A 27 6.22 8.38 -6.64
N GLY A 28 5.60 7.64 -5.72
CA GLY A 28 4.43 8.09 -4.96
C GLY A 28 4.79 8.98 -3.77
N GLU A 29 5.59 8.47 -2.83
CA GLU A 29 5.96 9.18 -1.59
C GLU A 29 6.55 10.58 -1.86
N PRO A 30 7.44 10.81 -2.84
CA PRO A 30 7.92 12.16 -3.12
C PRO A 30 6.83 13.16 -3.54
N GLN A 31 5.70 12.69 -4.11
CA GLN A 31 4.56 13.55 -4.43
C GLN A 31 3.70 13.80 -3.19
N VAL A 32 3.53 12.80 -2.34
CA VAL A 32 2.84 12.93 -1.06
C VAL A 32 3.57 13.92 -0.15
N ASP A 33 4.90 13.82 -0.05
CA ASP A 33 5.72 14.74 0.75
C ASP A 33 5.60 16.20 0.27
N LYS A 34 5.52 16.41 -1.06
CA LYS A 34 5.29 17.75 -1.63
C LYS A 34 3.90 18.28 -1.32
N ALA A 35 2.87 17.42 -1.39
CA ALA A 35 1.50 17.80 -1.07
C ALA A 35 1.39 18.21 0.41
N ILE A 36 1.98 17.42 1.32
CA ILE A 36 2.01 17.73 2.75
C ILE A 36 2.72 19.06 3.00
N ALA A 37 3.91 19.27 2.43
CA ALA A 37 4.64 20.53 2.60
C ALA A 37 3.85 21.76 2.09
N PHE A 38 3.06 21.58 1.02
CA PHE A 38 2.19 22.63 0.50
C PHE A 38 1.02 22.92 1.45
N GLU A 39 0.35 21.87 1.96
CA GLU A 39 -0.75 21.99 2.94
C GLU A 39 -0.26 22.62 4.26
N GLU A 40 0.92 22.25 4.75
CA GLU A 40 1.53 22.84 5.95
C GLU A 40 1.80 24.35 5.78
N GLN A 41 2.31 24.77 4.63
CA GLN A 41 2.52 26.21 4.33
C GLN A 41 1.19 26.96 4.29
N GLN A 42 0.15 26.35 3.72
CA GLN A 42 -1.17 26.94 3.66
C GLN A 42 -1.79 27.09 5.05
N ALA A 43 -1.71 26.04 5.88
CA ALA A 43 -2.19 26.06 7.27
C ALA A 43 -1.47 27.12 8.11
N GLN A 44 -0.15 27.24 7.97
CA GLN A 44 0.63 28.29 8.64
C GLN A 44 0.20 29.69 8.20
N ALA A 45 -0.04 29.91 6.90
CA ALA A 45 -0.52 31.19 6.39
C ALA A 45 -1.94 31.54 6.86
N ALA A 46 -2.78 30.52 7.09
CA ALA A 46 -4.13 30.66 7.64
C ALA A 46 -4.14 30.84 9.17
N GLY A 47 -2.99 30.69 9.85
CA GLY A 47 -2.91 30.75 11.31
C GLY A 47 -3.51 29.52 12.00
N GLU A 48 -3.62 28.39 11.30
CA GLU A 48 -4.12 27.14 11.84
C GLU A 48 -3.06 26.49 12.74
N ALA A 49 -3.52 25.87 13.84
CA ALA A 49 -2.63 25.14 14.73
C ALA A 49 -2.19 23.82 14.08
N PRO A 50 -0.93 23.37 14.27
CA PRO A 50 -0.47 22.09 13.76
C PRO A 50 -1.36 20.95 14.28
N GLU A 51 -1.85 20.11 13.37
CA GLU A 51 -2.58 18.91 13.76
C GLU A 51 -1.63 17.88 14.39
N PRO A 52 -2.08 17.15 15.42
CA PRO A 52 -1.25 16.13 16.06
C PRO A 52 -1.00 14.96 15.11
N GLU A 53 0.27 14.65 14.86
CA GLU A 53 0.67 13.44 14.12
C GLU A 53 0.33 12.17 14.93
N MET A 54 -0.74 11.46 14.57
CA MET A 54 -1.10 10.17 15.20
C MET A 54 -0.08 9.05 14.91
N VAL A 55 0.53 9.09 13.72
CA VAL A 55 1.53 8.12 13.26
C VAL A 55 2.60 8.88 12.51
N SER A 56 3.88 8.64 12.80
CA SER A 56 4.97 9.36 12.15
C SER A 56 5.01 9.12 10.63
N ARG A 57 5.38 10.15 9.87
CA ARG A 57 5.54 10.06 8.41
C ARG A 57 6.50 8.95 7.97
N VAL A 58 7.57 8.72 8.73
CA VAL A 58 8.51 7.61 8.51
C VAL A 58 7.81 6.24 8.56
N THR A 59 6.88 6.06 9.49
CA THR A 59 6.12 4.81 9.60
C THR A 59 5.12 4.69 8.46
N GLN A 60 4.41 5.76 8.13
CA GLN A 60 3.43 5.79 7.03
C GLN A 60 4.08 5.43 5.69
N ALA A 61 5.14 6.15 5.30
CA ALA A 61 5.88 5.97 4.04
C ALA A 61 6.75 4.69 3.99
N GLY A 62 7.02 4.10 5.16
CA GLY A 62 7.92 2.96 5.32
C GLY A 62 7.15 1.66 5.54
N ILE A 63 7.25 1.15 6.78
CA ILE A 63 6.72 -0.17 7.13
C ILE A 63 5.18 -0.24 7.06
N GLY A 64 4.49 0.88 7.27
CA GLY A 64 3.03 0.96 7.18
C GLY A 64 2.56 0.73 5.74
N LEU A 65 3.08 1.52 4.81
CA LEU A 65 2.81 1.35 3.38
C LEU A 65 3.21 -0.06 2.89
N ALA A 66 4.40 -0.54 3.26
CA ALA A 66 4.86 -1.88 2.88
C ALA A 66 3.88 -2.96 3.35
N THR A 67 3.49 -2.92 4.62
CA THR A 67 2.56 -3.89 5.21
C THR A 67 1.22 -3.86 4.50
N GLY A 68 0.64 -2.67 4.33
CA GLY A 68 -0.67 -2.51 3.67
C GLY A 68 -0.68 -3.06 2.25
N VAL A 69 0.30 -2.68 1.43
CA VAL A 69 0.36 -3.08 0.02
C VAL A 69 0.64 -4.58 -0.13
N LEU A 70 1.51 -5.16 0.70
CA LEU A 70 1.82 -6.59 0.63
C LEU A 70 0.64 -7.46 1.06
N VAL A 71 -0.02 -7.12 2.17
CA VAL A 71 -1.21 -7.85 2.63
C VAL A 71 -2.32 -7.74 1.60
N TYR A 72 -2.55 -6.55 1.05
CA TYR A 72 -3.54 -6.34 0.00
C TYR A 72 -3.23 -7.13 -1.27
N GLY A 73 -1.97 -7.11 -1.74
CA GLY A 73 -1.52 -7.87 -2.90
C GLY A 73 -1.71 -9.38 -2.71
N ALA A 74 -1.32 -9.92 -1.55
CA ALA A 74 -1.53 -11.32 -1.21
C ALA A 74 -3.01 -11.70 -1.23
N ALA A 75 -3.87 -10.86 -0.63
CA ALA A 75 -5.31 -11.06 -0.59
C ALA A 75 -5.92 -11.07 -2.00
N LEU A 76 -5.56 -10.10 -2.86
CA LEU A 76 -6.05 -10.06 -4.23
C LEU A 76 -5.60 -11.29 -5.05
N GLY A 77 -4.34 -11.68 -4.95
CA GLY A 77 -3.84 -12.88 -5.64
C GLY A 77 -4.52 -14.17 -5.16
N GLY A 78 -4.81 -14.25 -3.86
CA GLY A 78 -5.58 -15.33 -3.26
C GLY A 78 -7.04 -15.37 -3.74
N LEU A 79 -7.74 -14.23 -3.69
CA LEU A 79 -9.12 -14.09 -4.19
C LEU A 79 -9.21 -14.46 -5.66
N PHE A 80 -8.30 -13.94 -6.50
CA PHE A 80 -8.24 -14.30 -7.91
C PHE A 80 -8.11 -15.83 -8.09
N SER A 81 -7.25 -16.47 -7.31
CA SER A 81 -7.03 -17.92 -7.40
C SER A 81 -8.26 -18.73 -6.95
N LEU A 82 -9.00 -18.26 -5.96
CA LEU A 82 -10.26 -18.89 -5.54
C LEU A 82 -11.33 -18.77 -6.63
N VAL A 83 -11.49 -17.57 -7.20
CA VAL A 83 -12.43 -17.34 -8.31
C VAL A 83 -12.04 -18.18 -9.52
N PHE A 84 -10.76 -18.24 -9.87
CA PHE A 84 -10.25 -19.07 -10.96
C PHE A 84 -10.54 -20.57 -10.70
N ALA A 85 -10.27 -21.06 -9.49
CA ALA A 85 -10.53 -22.44 -9.13
C ALA A 85 -12.02 -22.78 -9.14
N TYR A 86 -12.91 -21.84 -8.80
CA TYR A 86 -14.36 -22.03 -8.89
C TYR A 86 -14.85 -22.06 -10.35
N ALA A 87 -14.33 -21.19 -11.20
CA ALA A 87 -14.79 -21.05 -12.58
C ALA A 87 -14.28 -22.17 -13.52
N TYR A 88 -13.11 -22.74 -13.23
CA TYR A 88 -12.41 -23.67 -14.15
C TYR A 88 -12.00 -25.00 -13.51
N GLY A 89 -12.35 -25.24 -12.25
CA GLY A 89 -11.93 -26.40 -11.46
C GLY A 89 -12.97 -27.51 -11.34
#